data_AF-A0A1A7X6D4-F1
#
_entry.id   AF-A0A1A7X6D4-F1
#
_cell.length_a   1.000
_cell.length_b   1.000
_cell.length_c   1.000
_cell.angle_alpha   90.00
_cell.angle_beta   90.00
_cell.angle_gamma   90.00
#
_symmetry.space_group_name_H-M   'P 1'
#
loop_
_entity.id
_entity.type
_entity.pdbx_description
1 polymer ?
#
loop_
_entity_poly.entity_id
_entity_poly.type
_entity_poly.pdbx_seq_one_letter_code
_entity_poly.pdbx_strand_id
1 'polypeptide(L)'
;NRKGDVYKCVVGEEKYSNCSKVNLGETALQNVSKILRNSHLGMTLTPDSPDGFLACAPLWSQECGTSMFSTGICASVGDDLEPRETIAPTEQKCKTFMDIVIVVDGSNSIYPWSEVQNFLSNILSKFHISSNQMQVGIIQYAEIVVHEWSMKDYQTTQEVVEA
;
A
#
# COMPACT_ATOMS: atom_id res chain seq x y z
N ASN A 1 -1.09 -12.72 -15.17
CA ASN A 1 -2.17 -12.52 -14.19
C ASN A 1 -2.67 -13.86 -13.64
N ARG A 2 -1.90 -14.48 -12.75
CA ARG A 2 -2.29 -15.74 -12.11
C ARG A 2 -2.97 -15.44 -10.77
N LYS A 3 -4.29 -15.29 -10.76
CA LYS A 3 -5.02 -14.96 -9.52
C LYS A 3 -5.16 -16.16 -8.57
N GLY A 4 -5.32 -17.37 -9.13
CA GLY A 4 -5.70 -18.55 -8.34
C GLY A 4 -7.18 -18.51 -7.95
N ASP A 5 -7.75 -19.68 -7.64
CA ASP A 5 -9.09 -19.81 -7.08
C ASP A 5 -9.30 -21.21 -6.47
N VAL A 6 -10.41 -21.38 -5.76
CA VAL A 6 -10.87 -22.64 -5.18
C VAL A 6 -12.00 -23.24 -6.03
N TYR A 7 -12.06 -24.57 -6.08
CA TYR A 7 -13.05 -25.33 -6.83
C TYR A 7 -13.80 -26.28 -5.90
N LYS A 8 -15.12 -26.37 -6.08
CA LYS A 8 -15.99 -27.35 -5.42
C LYS A 8 -16.15 -28.55 -6.34
N CYS A 9 -15.69 -29.73 -5.91
CA CYS A 9 -15.83 -30.97 -6.66
C CYS A 9 -16.81 -31.90 -5.97
N VAL A 10 -17.76 -32.46 -6.72
CA VAL A 10 -18.65 -33.51 -6.19
C VAL A 10 -17.88 -34.82 -6.09
N VAL A 11 -17.91 -35.45 -4.91
CA VAL A 11 -17.26 -36.73 -4.64
C VAL A 11 -18.34 -37.82 -4.53
N GLY A 12 -18.30 -38.81 -5.42
CA GLY A 12 -19.25 -39.92 -5.51
C GLY A 12 -18.72 -41.06 -6.39
N GLU A 13 -19.52 -42.10 -6.62
CA GLU A 13 -19.11 -43.31 -7.39
C GLU A 13 -18.96 -43.07 -8.91
N GLU A 14 -19.34 -41.88 -9.40
CA GLU A 14 -19.25 -41.56 -10.82
C GLU A 14 -17.81 -41.38 -11.30
N LYS A 15 -17.53 -41.88 -12.51
CA LYS A 15 -16.20 -41.87 -13.13
C LYS A 15 -15.64 -40.47 -13.44
N TYR A 16 -16.47 -39.43 -13.33
CA TYR A 16 -16.11 -38.04 -13.61
C TYR A 16 -16.67 -37.12 -12.52
N SER A 17 -15.80 -36.57 -11.67
CA SER A 17 -16.18 -35.53 -10.72
C SER A 17 -16.33 -34.19 -11.45
N ASN A 18 -17.53 -33.61 -11.40
CA ASN A 18 -17.73 -32.24 -11.87
C ASN A 18 -17.23 -31.25 -10.81
N CYS A 19 -16.33 -30.35 -11.22
CA CYS A 19 -15.76 -29.32 -10.36
C CYS A 19 -16.22 -27.94 -10.83
N SER A 20 -16.90 -27.19 -9.97
CA SER A 20 -17.30 -25.81 -10.24
C SER A 20 -16.34 -24.83 -9.56
N LYS A 21 -16.02 -23.74 -10.26
CA LYS A 21 -15.18 -22.66 -9.74
C LYS A 21 -16.00 -21.79 -8.78
N VAL A 22 -15.43 -21.46 -7.61
CA VAL A 22 -16.14 -20.71 -6.56
C VAL A 22 -16.09 -19.19 -6.77
N ASN A 23 -15.06 -18.67 -7.44
CA ASN A 23 -14.84 -17.23 -7.69
C ASN A 23 -14.60 -16.40 -6.40
N LEU A 24 -13.92 -17.00 -5.41
CA LEU A 24 -13.65 -16.35 -4.12
C LEU A 24 -12.87 -15.05 -4.24
N GLY A 25 -11.92 -14.98 -5.18
CA GLY A 25 -11.13 -13.77 -5.40
C GLY A 25 -11.98 -12.57 -5.86
N GLU A 26 -13.14 -12.82 -6.46
CA GLU A 26 -14.06 -11.77 -6.90
C GLU A 26 -15.07 -11.40 -5.82
N THR A 27 -15.38 -12.26 -4.86
CA THR A 27 -16.37 -11.98 -3.81
C THR A 27 -15.72 -11.55 -2.49
N ALA A 28 -14.65 -12.22 -2.06
CA ALA A 28 -13.98 -11.94 -0.79
C ALA A 28 -13.08 -10.70 -0.85
N LEU A 29 -12.34 -10.53 -1.94
CA LEU A 29 -11.19 -9.61 -2.01
C LEU A 29 -11.48 -8.30 -2.78
N GLN A 30 -12.75 -7.95 -2.99
CA GLN A 30 -13.14 -6.73 -3.74
C GLN A 30 -12.58 -5.44 -3.11
N ASN A 31 -12.54 -5.40 -1.78
CA ASN A 31 -12.16 -4.20 -1.01
C ASN A 31 -10.65 -4.08 -0.77
N VAL A 32 -9.89 -5.18 -0.86
CA VAL A 32 -8.43 -5.23 -0.55
C VAL A 32 -7.55 -5.00 -1.79
N SER A 33 -8.12 -4.31 -2.78
CA SER A 33 -7.45 -3.61 -3.87
C SER A 33 -7.20 -4.37 -5.17
N LYS A 34 -7.04 -3.54 -6.21
CA LYS A 34 -6.91 -3.78 -7.65
C LYS A 34 -5.75 -4.71 -8.09
N ILE A 35 -5.08 -5.42 -7.18
CA ILE A 35 -3.83 -6.14 -7.41
C ILE A 35 -3.89 -7.57 -6.84
N LEU A 36 -4.83 -8.40 -7.33
CA LEU A 36 -4.74 -9.87 -7.19
C LEU A 36 -3.84 -10.48 -8.28
N ARG A 37 -3.04 -9.67 -8.98
CA ARG A 37 -2.16 -10.18 -10.03
C ARG A 37 -1.08 -11.04 -9.37
N ASN A 38 -1.05 -12.33 -9.72
CA ASN A 38 -0.06 -13.28 -9.20
C ASN A 38 -0.20 -13.51 -7.68
N SER A 39 -1.42 -13.38 -7.12
CA SER A 39 -1.70 -13.66 -5.70
C SER A 39 -1.75 -15.15 -5.38
N HIS A 40 -2.09 -15.99 -6.38
CA HIS A 40 -2.24 -17.44 -6.23
C HIS A 40 -3.16 -17.88 -5.08
N LEU A 41 -4.37 -17.32 -5.03
CA LEU A 41 -5.42 -17.70 -4.09
C LEU A 41 -5.73 -19.19 -4.20
N GLY A 42 -5.86 -19.85 -3.04
CA GLY A 42 -6.09 -21.29 -2.95
C GLY A 42 -4.82 -22.14 -2.93
N MET A 43 -3.61 -21.53 -2.87
CA MET A 43 -2.36 -22.26 -2.64
C MET A 43 -2.28 -22.90 -1.26
N THR A 44 -3.02 -22.37 -0.29
CA THR A 44 -3.11 -22.94 1.05
C THR A 44 -4.57 -22.92 1.47
N LEU A 45 -5.07 -24.09 1.84
CA LEU A 45 -6.40 -24.31 2.39
C LEU A 45 -6.24 -24.95 3.77
N THR A 46 -6.92 -24.41 4.77
CA THR A 46 -6.97 -25.02 6.10
C THR A 46 -8.40 -24.99 6.63
N PRO A 47 -8.86 -26.02 7.36
CA PRO A 47 -10.15 -25.97 8.02
C PRO A 47 -10.25 -24.76 8.96
N ASP A 48 -11.45 -24.16 9.06
CA ASP A 48 -11.79 -23.09 9.98
C ASP A 48 -12.95 -23.58 10.86
N SER A 49 -12.80 -23.52 12.18
CA SER A 49 -13.74 -24.15 13.13
C SER A 49 -14.80 -23.14 13.59
N PRO A 50 -16.10 -23.49 13.70
CA PRO A 50 -16.70 -24.83 13.58
C PRO A 50 -17.04 -25.28 12.16
N ASP A 51 -17.28 -24.35 11.22
CA ASP A 51 -17.76 -24.63 9.86
C ASP A 51 -16.98 -23.78 8.85
N GLY A 52 -16.47 -24.38 7.78
CA GLY A 52 -15.75 -23.70 6.71
C GLY A 52 -14.24 -23.93 6.64
N PHE A 53 -13.56 -23.04 5.91
CA PHE A 53 -12.13 -23.10 5.67
C PHE A 53 -11.54 -21.72 5.39
N LEU A 54 -10.24 -21.58 5.62
CA LEU A 54 -9.45 -20.46 5.16
C LEU A 54 -8.86 -20.76 3.79
N ALA A 55 -9.06 -19.85 2.84
CA ALA A 55 -8.40 -19.85 1.54
C ALA A 55 -7.35 -18.74 1.47
N CYS A 56 -6.08 -19.10 1.35
CA CYS A 56 -4.97 -18.15 1.39
C CYS A 56 -4.24 -18.02 0.05
N ALA A 57 -3.76 -16.80 -0.19
CA ALA A 57 -2.92 -16.34 -1.28
C ALA A 57 -1.59 -15.83 -0.69
N PRO A 58 -0.59 -16.72 -0.46
CA PRO A 58 0.66 -16.35 0.22
C PRO A 58 1.55 -15.43 -0.63
N LEU A 59 1.34 -15.39 -1.94
CA LEU A 59 2.09 -14.56 -2.88
C LEU A 59 1.41 -13.22 -3.17
N TRP A 60 0.33 -12.90 -2.47
CA TRP A 60 -0.23 -11.56 -2.53
C TRP A 60 0.74 -10.55 -1.93
N SER A 61 0.97 -9.48 -2.68
CA SER A 61 1.82 -8.38 -2.27
C SER A 61 1.10 -7.05 -2.39
N GLN A 62 1.39 -6.17 -1.43
CA GLN A 62 0.88 -4.82 -1.36
C GLN A 62 1.93 -3.86 -1.91
N GLU A 63 1.54 -3.00 -2.86
CA GLU A 63 2.39 -1.92 -3.33
C GLU A 63 2.20 -0.68 -2.46
N CYS A 64 3.30 -0.16 -1.91
CA CYS A 64 3.34 1.12 -1.21
C CYS A 64 4.43 2.00 -1.84
N GLY A 65 4.02 2.98 -2.65
CA GLY A 65 4.96 3.79 -3.44
C GLY A 65 5.68 2.94 -4.48
N THR A 66 7.02 2.89 -4.42
CA THR A 66 7.87 2.04 -5.29
C THR A 66 8.22 0.70 -4.66
N SER A 67 7.77 0.44 -3.43
CA SER A 67 8.11 -0.77 -2.67
C SER A 67 6.96 -1.77 -2.71
N MET A 68 7.30 -3.06 -2.72
CA MET A 68 6.36 -4.17 -2.72
C MET A 68 6.54 -4.99 -1.44
N PHE A 69 5.46 -5.14 -0.67
CA PHE A 69 5.43 -5.84 0.60
C PHE A 69 4.67 -7.16 0.43
N SER A 70 5.37 -8.29 0.49
CA SER A 70 4.74 -9.62 0.42
C SER A 70 4.21 -10.00 1.80
N THR A 71 2.92 -9.80 2.00
CA THR A 71 2.25 -9.94 3.30
C THR A 71 1.33 -11.16 3.32
N GLY A 72 0.87 -11.60 2.15
CA GLY A 72 -0.11 -12.67 2.01
C GLY A 72 -1.51 -12.22 2.42
N ILE A 73 -2.53 -12.90 1.90
CA ILE A 73 -3.94 -12.60 2.21
C ILE A 73 -4.73 -13.89 2.33
N CYS A 74 -5.69 -13.94 3.24
CA CYS A 74 -6.59 -15.07 3.42
C CYS A 74 -8.05 -14.62 3.39
N ALA A 75 -8.95 -15.52 3.03
CA ALA A 75 -10.38 -15.35 3.20
C ALA A 75 -10.93 -16.50 4.04
N SER A 76 -11.71 -16.20 5.08
CA SER A 76 -12.56 -17.19 5.74
C SER A 76 -13.80 -17.40 4.91
N VAL A 77 -14.12 -18.66 4.64
CA VAL A 77 -15.18 -19.10 3.74
C VAL A 77 -16.03 -20.13 4.47
N GLY A 78 -17.35 -19.95 4.46
CA GLY A 78 -18.28 -20.92 5.04
C GLY A 78 -18.44 -22.19 4.20
N ASP A 79 -19.17 -23.17 4.73
CA ASP A 79 -19.52 -24.40 4.00
C ASP A 79 -20.46 -24.15 2.81
N ASP A 80 -21.19 -23.04 2.86
CA ASP A 80 -21.96 -22.50 1.74
C ASP A 80 -21.08 -21.93 0.62
N LEU A 81 -19.77 -21.90 0.83
CA LEU A 81 -18.75 -21.31 -0.05
C LEU A 81 -18.84 -19.79 -0.18
N GLU A 82 -19.55 -19.15 0.75
CA GLU A 82 -19.62 -17.69 0.82
C GLU A 82 -18.47 -17.13 1.68
N PRO A 83 -17.80 -16.07 1.22
CA PRO A 83 -16.80 -15.39 2.03
C PRO A 83 -17.42 -14.73 3.26
N ARG A 84 -16.82 -14.94 4.42
CA ARG A 84 -17.23 -14.32 5.69
C ARG A 84 -16.36 -13.12 6.03
N GLU A 85 -15.04 -13.29 5.97
CA GLU A 85 -14.07 -12.27 6.35
C GLU A 85 -12.82 -12.36 5.47
N THR A 86 -12.19 -11.21 5.22
CA THR A 86 -10.84 -11.15 4.65
C THR A 86 -9.83 -10.89 5.75
N ILE A 87 -8.82 -11.74 5.82
CA ILE A 87 -7.78 -11.73 6.83
C ILE A 87 -6.47 -11.33 6.16
N ALA A 88 -6.03 -10.10 6.43
CA ALA A 88 -4.77 -9.55 5.96
C ALA A 88 -4.00 -8.96 7.16
N PRO A 89 -3.44 -9.81 8.05
CA PRO A 89 -2.93 -9.37 9.36
C PRO A 89 -1.69 -8.48 9.24
N THR A 90 -1.00 -8.60 8.11
CA THR A 90 0.19 -7.84 7.72
C THR A 90 -0.13 -6.75 6.70
N GLU A 91 -1.41 -6.50 6.38
CA GLU A 91 -1.80 -5.36 5.55
C GLU A 91 -1.37 -4.07 6.25
N GLN A 92 -0.28 -3.51 5.76
CA GLN A 92 0.26 -2.28 6.30
C GLN A 92 -0.53 -1.15 5.65
N LYS A 93 -1.16 -0.29 6.46
CA LYS A 93 -1.54 1.03 5.94
C LYS A 93 -0.24 1.64 5.42
N CYS A 94 -0.11 1.89 4.13
CA CYS A 94 1.09 2.44 3.47
C CYS A 94 1.42 3.85 3.99
N LYS A 95 1.74 3.95 5.28
CA LYS A 95 2.09 5.16 5.99
C LYS A 95 3.61 5.20 6.05
N THR A 96 4.21 5.87 5.09
CA THR A 96 5.63 6.21 5.18
C THR A 96 5.76 7.41 6.09
N PHE A 97 5.94 7.16 7.39
CA PHE A 97 6.29 8.23 8.31
C PHE A 97 7.72 8.66 8.02
N MET A 98 7.94 9.91 7.64
CA MET A 98 9.27 10.40 7.30
C MET A 98 9.39 11.89 7.62
N ASP A 99 10.46 12.22 8.32
CA ASP A 99 10.84 13.59 8.63
C ASP A 99 11.99 13.98 7.70
N ILE A 100 11.79 15.00 6.87
CA ILE A 100 12.78 15.46 5.88
C ILE A 100 13.20 16.88 6.24
N VAL A 101 14.50 17.10 6.47
CA VAL A 101 15.06 18.45 6.60
C VAL A 101 15.92 18.71 5.36
N ILE A 102 15.55 19.74 4.60
CA ILE A 102 16.33 20.18 3.44
C ILE A 102 17.17 21.38 3.86
N VAL A 103 18.48 21.27 3.70
CA VAL A 103 19.43 22.34 3.98
C VAL A 103 19.86 22.96 2.65
N VAL A 104 19.56 24.24 2.45
CA VAL A 104 19.83 24.97 1.20
C VAL A 104 20.90 26.03 1.39
N ASP A 105 21.82 26.12 0.44
CA ASP A 105 22.84 27.18 0.40
C ASP A 105 22.16 28.52 0.13
N GLY A 106 22.37 29.50 1.01
CA GLY A 106 21.85 30.87 0.99
C GLY A 106 22.88 31.92 0.55
N SER A 107 24.04 31.51 0.06
CA SER A 107 25.12 32.41 -0.33
C SER A 107 24.81 33.19 -1.61
N ASN A 108 25.42 34.38 -1.74
CA ASN A 108 25.24 35.24 -2.92
C ASN A 108 25.73 34.59 -4.24
N SER A 109 26.51 33.51 -4.19
CA SER A 109 26.96 32.78 -5.38
C SER A 109 25.85 31.98 -6.06
N ILE A 110 24.72 31.73 -5.38
CA ILE A 110 23.60 30.96 -5.91
C ILE A 110 22.54 31.85 -6.58
N TYR A 111 22.72 33.17 -6.57
CA TYR A 111 21.82 34.10 -7.25
C TYR A 111 21.86 33.92 -8.78
N PRO A 112 20.70 33.90 -9.48
CA PRO A 112 19.34 34.07 -8.97
C PRO A 112 18.73 32.80 -8.36
N TRP A 113 17.97 32.98 -7.28
CA TRP A 113 17.38 31.92 -6.45
C TRP A 113 16.32 31.04 -7.11
N SER A 114 15.84 31.40 -8.30
CA SER A 114 14.71 30.75 -8.97
C SER A 114 14.95 29.27 -9.26
N GLU A 115 16.17 28.86 -9.58
CA GLU A 115 16.49 27.46 -9.87
C GLU A 115 16.37 26.59 -8.60
N VAL A 116 16.80 27.11 -7.45
CA VAL A 116 16.67 26.41 -6.16
C VAL A 116 15.20 26.30 -5.76
N GLN A 117 14.43 27.37 -5.91
CA GLN A 117 12.98 27.36 -5.64
C GLN A 117 12.24 26.37 -6.56
N ASN A 118 12.56 26.36 -7.86
CA ASN A 118 11.99 25.42 -8.81
C ASN A 118 12.35 23.96 -8.46
N PHE A 119 13.60 23.71 -8.06
CA PHE A 119 14.03 22.38 -7.61
C PHE A 119 13.24 21.93 -6.37
N LEU A 120 13.10 22.80 -5.37
CA LEU A 120 12.34 22.52 -4.16
C LEU A 120 10.86 22.23 -4.48
N SER A 121 10.20 23.09 -5.27
CA SER A 121 8.81 22.87 -5.67
C SER A 121 8.61 21.52 -6.42
N ASN A 122 9.55 21.18 -7.32
CA ASN A 122 9.50 19.94 -8.09
C ASN A 122 9.73 18.67 -7.25
N ILE A 123 10.54 18.72 -6.20
CA ILE A 123 10.75 17.56 -5.33
C ILE A 123 9.64 17.44 -4.29
N LEU A 124 9.23 18.56 -3.69
CA LEU A 124 8.23 18.60 -2.63
C LEU A 124 6.83 18.24 -3.13
N SER A 125 6.48 18.61 -4.36
CA SER A 125 5.23 18.20 -5.02
C SER A 125 5.09 16.68 -5.19
N LYS A 126 6.20 15.93 -5.11
CA LYS A 126 6.21 14.46 -5.18
C LYS A 126 6.08 13.80 -3.81
N PHE A 127 6.19 14.57 -2.73
CA PHE A 127 6.02 14.07 -1.38
C PHE A 127 4.54 14.10 -0.98
N HIS A 128 4.14 13.14 -0.15
CA HIS A 128 2.80 13.06 0.44
C HIS A 128 2.84 13.66 1.85
N ILE A 129 2.92 14.99 1.92
CA ILE A 129 3.09 15.75 3.16
C ILE A 129 1.76 15.77 3.91
N SER A 130 1.80 15.37 5.18
CA SER A 130 0.65 15.30 6.07
C SER A 130 1.08 15.34 7.54
N SER A 131 0.28 15.97 8.39
CA SER A 131 0.44 15.99 9.86
C SER A 131 0.85 14.64 10.47
N ASN A 132 0.30 13.55 9.93
CA ASN A 132 0.45 12.20 10.46
C ASN A 132 1.17 11.27 9.47
N GLN A 133 1.98 11.80 8.55
CA GLN A 133 2.78 11.00 7.63
C GLN A 133 4.16 11.62 7.37
N MET A 134 4.30 12.43 6.32
CA MET A 134 5.57 13.10 6.01
C MET A 134 5.55 14.55 6.44
N GLN A 135 6.61 14.98 7.14
CA GLN A 135 6.83 16.36 7.54
C GLN A 135 8.12 16.88 6.93
N VAL A 136 8.12 18.15 6.54
CA VAL A 136 9.25 18.79 5.89
C VAL A 136 9.64 20.06 6.64
N GLY A 137 10.93 20.26 6.85
CA GLY A 137 11.52 21.53 7.24
C GLY A 137 12.57 21.97 6.23
N ILE A 138 12.74 23.30 6.08
CA ILE A 138 13.76 23.90 5.22
C ILE A 138 14.60 24.86 6.04
N ILE A 139 15.92 24.69 5.96
CA ILE A 139 16.90 25.54 6.60
C ILE A 139 17.81 26.10 5.52
N GLN A 140 17.92 27.42 5.45
CA GLN A 140 18.89 28.10 4.61
C GLN A 140 20.15 28.41 5.42
N TYR A 141 21.32 28.06 4.89
CA TYR A 141 22.62 28.38 5.48
C TYR A 141 23.36 29.43 4.64
N ALA A 142 23.80 30.51 5.27
CA ALA A 142 24.66 31.52 4.67
C ALA A 142 25.60 32.10 5.74
N GLU A 143 25.81 33.42 5.75
CA GLU A 143 26.41 34.13 6.90
C GLU A 143 25.56 33.95 8.17
N ILE A 144 24.23 33.92 7.99
CA ILE A 144 23.26 33.59 9.03
C ILE A 144 22.48 32.34 8.64
N VAL A 145 22.05 31.57 9.63
CA VAL A 145 21.13 30.44 9.44
C VAL A 145 19.70 30.95 9.55
N VAL A 146 18.87 30.65 8.55
CA VAL A 146 17.45 31.00 8.52
C VAL A 146 16.64 29.70 8.50
N HIS A 147 15.72 29.58 9.44
CA HIS A 147 14.69 28.54 9.39
C HIS A 147 13.57 29.05 8.49
N GLU A 148 13.63 28.69 7.21
CA GLU A 148 12.56 29.04 6.27
C GLU A 148 11.28 28.35 6.72
N TRP A 149 11.33 27.03 6.92
CA TRP A 149 10.21 26.23 7.40
C TRP A 149 10.64 25.28 8.52
N SER A 150 9.91 25.32 9.63
CA SER A 150 9.99 24.33 10.68
C SER A 150 9.09 23.14 10.38
N MET A 151 9.39 22.01 11.02
CA MET A 151 8.50 20.86 10.97
C MET A 151 7.11 21.27 11.47
N LYS A 152 6.07 20.83 10.74
CA LYS A 152 4.64 21.10 11.02
C LYS A 152 4.16 22.52 10.66
N ASP A 153 5.00 23.37 10.07
CA ASP A 153 4.52 24.67 9.56
C ASP A 153 3.49 24.48 8.44
N TYR A 154 3.67 23.41 7.64
CA TYR A 154 2.71 22.99 6.63
C TYR A 154 2.23 21.56 6.84
N GLN A 155 0.96 21.35 6.56
CA GLN A 155 0.24 20.10 6.82
C GLN A 155 -0.21 19.40 5.55
N THR A 156 -0.02 20.02 4.38
CA THR A 156 -0.35 19.42 3.08
C THR A 156 0.71 19.74 2.02
N THR A 157 0.82 18.89 1.00
CA THR A 157 1.70 19.13 -0.14
C THR A 157 1.33 20.43 -0.89
N GLN A 158 0.05 20.78 -0.95
CA GLN A 158 -0.41 22.00 -1.61
C GLN A 158 0.12 23.25 -0.90
N GLU A 159 -0.02 23.30 0.44
CA GLU A 159 0.50 24.42 1.25
C GLU A 159 2.00 24.62 1.06
N VAL A 160 2.77 23.53 0.97
CA VAL A 160 4.22 23.59 0.75
C VAL A 160 4.60 24.08 -0.65
N VAL A 161 3.79 23.80 -1.67
CA VAL A 161 4.07 24.20 -3.06
C VAL A 161 3.64 25.66 -3.32
N GLU A 162 2.67 26.16 -2.57
CA GLU A 162 2.17 27.54 -2.66
C GLU A 162 2.97 28.56 -1.84
N ALA A 163 3.78 28.08 -0.88
CA ALA A 163 4.66 28.88 -0.02
C ALA A 163 5.88 29.44 -0.78
#